data_AF-A0AAW4VX43-F1
#
_entry.id   AF-A0AAW4VX43-F1
#
_cell.length_a   1.000
_cell.length_b   1.000
_cell.length_c   1.000
_cell.angle_alpha   90.00
_cell.angle_beta   90.00
_cell.angle_gamma   90.00
#
_symmetry.space_group_name_H-M   'P 1'
#
loop_
_entity.id
_entity.type
_entity.pdbx_description
1 polymer ?
#
loop_
_entity_poly.entity_id
_entity_poly.type
_entity_poly.pdbx_seq_one_letter_code
_entity_poly.pdbx_strand_id
1 'polypeptide(L)'
;MTKKVKVFLIVLVVIIEGVGGYFVYNAQKAPSPEEKEVTKVTNKSTTKNVQGNGKTLVVYYSAQNHTKDVAQKVAENLGADLFEIEPKEKYSEDDLDWTDDDSRVTKEHEDTSLRNVELKTTEVENWDQYDTVFIGYPKMEYSL
;
A
#
# COMPACT_ATOMS: atom_id res chain seq x y z
N MET A 1 -9.54 -30.89 -10.30
CA MET A 1 -10.19 -29.60 -10.66
C MET A 1 -9.20 -28.49 -10.38
N THR A 2 -8.69 -27.81 -11.41
CA THR A 2 -7.75 -26.68 -11.27
C THR A 2 -8.56 -25.40 -11.07
N LYS A 3 -8.63 -24.88 -9.85
CA LYS A 3 -9.23 -23.56 -9.56
C LYS A 3 -8.35 -22.46 -10.16
N LYS A 4 -8.96 -21.46 -10.80
CA LYS A 4 -8.25 -20.29 -11.34
C LYS A 4 -8.21 -19.20 -10.26
N VAL A 5 -7.07 -19.01 -9.61
CA VAL A 5 -6.82 -17.88 -8.69
C VAL A 5 -6.81 -16.59 -9.50
N LYS A 6 -7.62 -15.60 -9.12
CA LYS A 6 -7.63 -14.27 -9.74
C LYS A 6 -6.86 -13.31 -8.84
N VAL A 7 -5.66 -12.92 -9.26
CA VAL A 7 -4.84 -11.92 -8.56
C VAL A 7 -5.29 -10.53 -9.04
N PHE A 8 -5.74 -9.68 -8.12
CA PHE A 8 -6.03 -8.28 -8.38
C PHE A 8 -4.96 -7.44 -7.66
N LEU A 9 -4.04 -6.86 -8.43
CA LEU A 9 -3.02 -5.96 -7.93
C LEU A 9 -3.62 -4.55 -7.82
N ILE A 10 -3.92 -4.11 -6.60
CA ILE A 10 -4.41 -2.74 -6.33
C ILE A 10 -3.21 -1.91 -5.90
N VAL A 11 -2.72 -1.07 -6.82
CA VAL A 11 -1.70 -0.04 -6.50
C VAL A 11 -2.40 1.10 -5.77
N LEU A 12 -2.14 1.22 -4.46
CA LEU A 12 -2.60 2.36 -3.65
C LEU A 12 -1.52 3.43 -3.66
N VAL A 13 -1.76 4.50 -4.41
CA VAL A 13 -0.89 5.68 -4.48
C VAL A 13 -1.08 6.50 -3.19
N VAL A 14 -0.16 6.36 -2.23
CA VAL A 14 -0.03 7.32 -1.14
C VAL A 14 0.94 8.41 -1.62
N ILE A 15 0.37 9.50 -2.13
CA ILE A 15 1.13 10.72 -2.46
C ILE A 15 1.49 11.37 -1.13
N ILE A 16 2.68 11.09 -0.59
CA ILE A 16 3.30 11.96 0.42
C ILE A 16 3.99 13.09 -0.34
N GLU A 17 3.19 13.98 -0.91
CA GLU A 17 3.70 15.31 -1.21
C GLU A 17 3.88 16.03 0.12
N GLY A 18 5.08 16.54 0.37
CA GLY A 18 5.36 17.44 1.46
C GLY A 18 4.52 18.70 1.35
N VAL A 19 3.28 18.68 1.85
CA VAL A 19 2.44 19.87 1.99
C VAL A 19 2.45 20.41 3.43
N GLY A 20 3.26 19.81 4.32
CA GLY A 20 3.51 20.35 5.67
C GLY A 20 4.29 21.68 5.67
N GLY A 21 5.05 21.97 4.60
CA GLY A 21 5.78 23.24 4.44
C GLY A 21 5.01 24.31 3.65
N TYR A 22 4.15 23.91 2.71
CA TYR A 22 3.48 24.86 1.83
C TYR A 22 2.21 25.48 2.46
N PHE A 23 1.53 24.76 3.36
CA PHE A 23 0.31 25.26 4.01
C PHE A 23 0.56 26.31 5.11
N VAL A 24 1.73 26.35 5.74
CA VAL A 24 2.04 27.32 6.82
C VAL A 24 2.56 28.66 6.28
N TYR A 25 3.16 28.70 5.07
CA TYR A 25 3.78 29.92 4.53
C TYR A 25 2.76 31.00 4.11
N ASN A 26 1.51 30.62 3.82
CA ASN A 26 0.51 31.53 3.24
C ASN A 26 -0.58 31.98 4.23
N ALA A 27 -0.52 31.60 5.50
CA ALA A 27 -1.58 31.88 6.50
C ALA A 27 -1.55 33.30 7.11
N GLN A 28 -0.63 34.18 6.72
CA GLN A 28 -0.43 35.48 7.39
C GLN A 28 -0.98 36.71 6.61
N LYS A 29 -1.80 36.50 5.56
CA LYS A 29 -2.42 37.61 4.82
C LYS A 29 -3.90 37.36 4.52
N ALA A 30 -4.76 37.56 5.53
CA ALA A 30 -6.21 37.71 5.33
C ALA A 30 -6.52 39.14 4.82
N PRO A 31 -7.64 39.36 4.09
CA PRO A 31 -8.93 39.60 4.76
C PRO A 31 -10.20 38.96 4.11
N SER A 32 -11.24 38.84 4.94
CA SER A 32 -12.67 38.47 4.71
C SER A 32 -13.50 39.70 4.23
N PRO A 33 -14.80 39.69 3.77
CA PRO A 33 -15.88 38.67 3.85
C PRO A 33 -16.84 38.48 2.61
N GLU A 34 -17.80 37.55 2.77
CA GLU A 34 -19.19 37.45 2.19
C GLU A 34 -19.57 36.48 1.02
N GLU A 35 -20.17 35.34 1.42
CA GLU A 35 -21.29 34.49 0.90
C GLU A 35 -21.61 34.29 -0.61
N LYS A 36 -21.72 33.01 -1.07
CA LYS A 36 -22.88 32.38 -1.76
C LYS A 36 -22.79 30.82 -1.83
N GLU A 37 -23.97 30.20 -1.90
CA GLU A 37 -24.39 28.80 -1.69
C GLU A 37 -23.80 27.63 -2.52
N VAL A 38 -23.74 26.46 -1.84
CA VAL A 38 -24.15 25.08 -2.22
C VAL A 38 -23.61 24.44 -3.52
N THR A 39 -22.80 23.38 -3.37
CA THR A 39 -23.20 22.02 -3.81
C THR A 39 -22.34 20.91 -3.17
N LYS A 40 -23.02 20.00 -2.48
CA LYS A 40 -22.48 18.78 -1.86
C LYS A 40 -22.24 17.74 -2.96
N VAL A 41 -20.99 17.52 -3.37
CA VAL A 41 -20.65 16.36 -4.22
C VAL A 41 -20.37 15.17 -3.31
N THR A 42 -21.42 14.38 -3.07
CA THR A 42 -21.30 13.03 -2.54
C THR A 42 -20.62 12.18 -3.61
N ASN A 43 -19.33 11.92 -3.48
CA ASN A 43 -18.67 10.87 -4.24
C ASN A 43 -19.18 9.52 -3.73
N LYS A 44 -20.22 9.03 -4.42
CA LYS A 44 -20.70 7.65 -4.34
C LYS A 44 -19.59 6.73 -4.86
N SER A 45 -18.65 6.35 -3.99
CA SER A 45 -17.86 5.16 -4.21
C SER A 45 -18.84 4.00 -4.33
N THR A 46 -18.95 3.46 -5.54
CA THR A 46 -19.75 2.26 -5.77
C THR A 46 -18.96 1.12 -5.15
N THR A 47 -19.23 0.82 -3.89
CA THR A 47 -18.82 -0.43 -3.23
C THR A 47 -19.53 -1.55 -3.97
N LYS A 48 -18.93 -2.05 -5.06
CA LYS A 48 -19.26 -3.38 -5.53
C LYS A 48 -18.79 -4.31 -4.41
N ASN A 49 -19.75 -4.81 -3.64
CA ASN A 49 -19.57 -6.00 -2.82
C ASN A 49 -18.91 -7.04 -3.73
N VAL A 50 -17.63 -7.32 -3.52
CA VAL A 50 -16.99 -8.52 -4.05
C VAL A 50 -17.48 -9.67 -3.16
N GLN A 51 -18.78 -9.94 -3.20
CA GLN A 51 -19.35 -11.16 -2.64
C GLN A 51 -19.12 -12.27 -3.67
N GLY A 52 -17.87 -12.68 -3.79
CA GLY A 52 -17.58 -14.08 -4.09
C GLY A 52 -17.75 -14.84 -2.77
N ASN A 53 -18.41 -16.00 -2.78
CA ASN A 53 -18.58 -16.84 -1.59
C ASN A 53 -17.26 -17.47 -1.08
N GLY A 54 -16.12 -16.88 -1.44
CA GLY A 54 -14.77 -17.36 -1.19
C GLY A 54 -14.06 -16.51 -0.16
N LYS A 55 -13.13 -17.11 0.60
CA LYS A 55 -12.30 -16.33 1.52
C LYS A 55 -11.41 -15.36 0.75
N THR A 56 -11.14 -14.22 1.37
CA THR A 56 -10.22 -13.21 0.89
C THR A 56 -8.99 -13.16 1.78
N LEU A 57 -7.82 -13.04 1.18
CA LEU A 57 -6.55 -12.80 1.87
C LEU A 57 -5.98 -11.45 1.44
N VAL A 58 -5.53 -10.65 2.40
CA VAL A 58 -4.74 -9.44 2.16
C VAL A 58 -3.29 -9.73 2.56
N VAL A 59 -2.45 -9.90 1.55
CA VAL A 59 -1.00 -10.03 1.69
C VAL A 59 -0.38 -8.65 1.59
N TYR A 60 0.57 -8.30 2.46
CA TYR A 60 1.25 -7.01 2.37
C TYR A 60 2.70 -7.01 2.84
N TYR A 61 3.53 -6.15 2.25
CA TYR A 61 4.83 -5.77 2.81
C TYR A 61 4.78 -4.31 3.27
N SER A 62 5.43 -3.98 4.40
CA SER A 62 5.51 -2.61 4.91
C SER A 62 6.82 -2.35 5.64
N ALA A 63 7.71 -1.55 5.06
CA ALA A 63 8.96 -1.14 5.71
C ALA A 63 8.69 -0.17 6.89
N GLN A 64 7.85 0.84 6.66
CA GLN A 64 7.59 1.96 7.60
C GLN A 64 6.11 2.02 8.04
N ASN A 65 5.44 0.86 8.12
CA ASN A 65 4.02 0.71 8.54
C ASN A 65 2.92 1.42 7.70
N HIS A 66 3.23 2.26 6.72
CA HIS A 66 2.18 2.91 5.90
C HIS A 66 1.28 1.90 5.15
N THR A 67 1.87 0.90 4.51
CA THR A 67 1.11 -0.13 3.80
C THR A 67 0.33 -1.01 4.78
N LYS A 68 0.89 -1.27 5.96
CA LYS A 68 0.24 -2.03 7.04
C LYS A 68 -1.08 -1.40 7.45
N ASP A 69 -1.09 -0.09 7.70
CA ASP A 69 -2.30 0.64 8.11
C ASP A 69 -3.40 0.55 7.06
N VAL A 70 -3.04 0.53 5.77
CA VAL A 70 -3.99 0.40 4.68
C VAL A 70 -4.46 -1.05 4.52
N ALA A 71 -3.56 -2.03 4.61
CA ALA A 71 -3.89 -3.45 4.54
C ALA A 71 -4.87 -3.85 5.65
N GLN A 72 -4.65 -3.36 6.87
CA GLN A 72 -5.57 -3.57 8.00
C GLN A 72 -6.97 -3.03 7.70
N LYS A 73 -7.08 -1.79 7.21
CA LYS A 73 -8.37 -1.20 6.82
C LYS A 73 -9.06 -1.99 5.71
N VAL A 74 -8.31 -2.48 4.72
CA VAL A 74 -8.88 -3.31 3.64
C VAL A 74 -9.39 -4.64 4.21
N ALA A 75 -8.61 -5.29 5.07
CA ALA A 75 -9.00 -6.56 5.67
C ALA A 75 -10.24 -6.42 6.57
N GLU A 76 -10.30 -5.39 7.41
CA GLU A 76 -11.46 -5.07 8.25
C GLU A 76 -12.73 -4.86 7.41
N ASN A 77 -12.64 -4.08 6.32
CA ASN A 77 -13.78 -3.79 5.46
C ASN A 77 -14.29 -5.00 4.68
N LEU A 78 -13.41 -5.98 4.41
CA LEU A 78 -13.75 -7.17 3.62
C LEU A 78 -13.99 -8.42 4.48
N GLY A 79 -13.72 -8.35 5.79
CA GLY A 79 -13.66 -9.54 6.64
C GLY A 79 -12.61 -10.54 6.16
N ALA A 80 -11.49 -10.04 5.66
CA ALA A 80 -10.41 -10.83 5.07
C ALA A 80 -9.33 -11.18 6.10
N ASP A 81 -8.59 -12.27 5.83
CA ASP A 81 -7.40 -12.60 6.61
C ASP A 81 -6.22 -11.69 6.19
N LEU A 82 -5.25 -11.51 7.09
CA LEU A 82 -4.04 -10.73 6.84
C LEU A 82 -2.80 -11.61 6.86
N PHE A 83 -1.87 -11.36 5.94
CA PHE A 83 -0.55 -11.96 5.94
C PHE A 83 0.52 -10.89 5.65
N GLU A 84 1.44 -10.70 6.59
CA GLU A 84 2.56 -9.78 6.45
C GLU A 84 3.76 -10.51 5.84
N ILE A 85 4.25 -10.01 4.70
CA ILE A 85 5.52 -10.41 4.11
C ILE A 85 6.62 -9.78 4.95
N GLU A 86 7.38 -10.61 5.66
CA GLU A 86 8.53 -10.17 6.43
C GLU A 86 9.83 -10.67 5.81
N PRO A 87 10.72 -9.76 5.36
CA PRO A 87 12.11 -10.10 5.07
C PRO A 87 12.78 -10.72 6.30
N LYS A 88 13.63 -11.72 6.07
CA LYS A 88 14.48 -12.28 7.13
C LYS A 88 15.42 -11.22 7.68
N GLU A 89 16.00 -10.43 6.78
CA GLU A 89 16.77 -9.22 7.11
C GLU A 89 15.92 -7.99 6.82
N LYS A 90 15.40 -7.36 7.90
CA LYS A 90 14.59 -6.14 7.81
C LYS A 90 15.41 -4.99 7.24
N TYR A 91 14.75 -4.15 6.45
CA TYR A 91 15.34 -2.92 5.94
C TYR A 91 15.50 -1.92 7.09
N SER A 92 16.72 -1.42 7.25
CA SER A 92 17.04 -0.30 8.12
C SER A 92 16.63 1.05 7.50
N GLU A 93 16.78 2.15 8.24
CA GLU A 93 16.55 3.49 7.67
C GLU A 93 17.54 3.81 6.55
N ASP A 94 18.83 3.48 6.74
CA ASP A 94 19.88 3.64 5.73
C ASP A 94 19.61 2.80 4.47
N ASP A 95 19.10 1.58 4.65
CA ASP A 95 18.72 0.72 3.53
C ASP A 95 17.61 1.33 2.67
N LEU A 96 16.76 2.18 3.26
CA LEU A 96 15.60 2.81 2.64
C LEU A 96 15.91 4.21 2.09
N ASP A 97 17.13 4.73 2.28
CA ASP A 97 17.55 6.02 1.75
C ASP A 97 17.74 5.95 0.23
N TRP A 98 16.69 6.26 -0.51
CA TRP A 98 16.72 6.31 -1.98
C TRP A 98 17.60 7.43 -2.55
N THR A 99 18.05 8.38 -1.72
CA THR A 99 18.98 9.44 -2.17
C THR A 99 20.43 8.99 -2.12
N ASP A 100 20.71 7.86 -1.46
CA ASP A 100 22.00 7.20 -1.45
C ASP A 100 22.05 6.11 -2.52
N ASP A 101 22.97 6.26 -3.48
CA ASP A 101 23.22 5.28 -4.54
C ASP A 101 23.74 3.94 -3.97
N ASP A 102 24.32 3.99 -2.76
CA ASP A 102 24.82 2.82 -2.05
C ASP A 102 23.78 2.15 -1.15
N SER A 103 22.58 2.72 -1.00
CA SER A 103 21.52 2.08 -0.21
C SER A 103 21.05 0.79 -0.85
N ARG A 104 20.50 -0.08 0.00
CA ARG A 104 19.97 -1.37 -0.43
C ARG A 104 18.81 -1.20 -1.41
N VAL A 105 17.88 -0.28 -1.16
CA VAL A 105 16.75 -0.04 -2.08
C VAL A 105 17.20 0.48 -3.44
N THR A 106 18.24 1.34 -3.50
CA THR A 106 18.78 1.82 -4.78
C THR A 106 19.48 0.68 -5.53
N LYS A 107 20.30 -0.12 -4.85
CA LYS A 107 20.96 -1.29 -5.46
C LYS A 107 19.98 -2.33 -5.99
N GLU A 108 18.95 -2.68 -5.20
CA GLU A 108 17.88 -3.59 -5.63
C GLU A 108 17.03 -2.99 -6.75
N HIS A 109 16.88 -1.66 -6.80
CA HIS A 109 16.21 -0.98 -7.90
C HIS A 109 16.99 -1.11 -9.21
N GLU A 110 18.29 -0.79 -9.21
CA GLU A 110 19.14 -0.81 -10.40
C GLU A 110 19.47 -2.24 -10.87
N ASP A 111 19.63 -3.20 -9.94
CA ASP A 111 19.94 -4.59 -10.27
C ASP A 111 18.83 -5.56 -9.83
N THR A 112 18.07 -6.01 -10.83
CA THR A 112 16.99 -7.01 -10.64
C THR A 112 17.46 -8.33 -10.02
N SER A 113 18.74 -8.68 -10.14
CA SER A 113 19.28 -9.92 -9.57
C SER A 113 19.38 -9.88 -8.04
N LEU A 114 19.42 -8.67 -7.46
CA LEU A 114 19.45 -8.44 -6.02
C LEU A 114 18.05 -8.48 -5.38
N ARG A 115 16.98 -8.50 -6.18
CA ARG A 115 15.58 -8.48 -5.70
C ARG A 115 15.10 -9.80 -5.11
N ASN A 116 15.92 -10.84 -5.10
CA ASN A 116 15.60 -12.11 -4.45
C ASN A 116 15.85 -12.01 -2.93
N VAL A 117 14.86 -11.48 -2.22
CA VAL A 117 14.92 -11.26 -0.77
C VAL A 117 14.45 -12.50 -0.02
N GLU A 118 15.29 -13.04 0.86
CA GLU A 118 14.90 -14.14 1.75
C GLU A 118 13.82 -13.68 2.74
N LEU A 119 12.71 -14.42 2.80
CA LEU A 119 11.59 -14.14 3.69
C LEU A 119 11.64 -15.03 4.92
N LYS A 120 11.10 -14.55 6.05
CA LYS A 120 10.96 -15.37 7.26
C LYS A 120 10.11 -16.61 7.03
N THR A 121 9.07 -16.48 6.22
CA THR A 121 8.20 -17.57 5.79
C THR A 121 7.52 -17.21 4.48
N THR A 122 7.22 -18.22 3.68
CA THR A 122 6.35 -18.14 2.51
C THR A 122 5.07 -18.97 2.70
N GLU A 123 4.89 -19.54 3.89
CA GLU A 123 3.78 -20.43 4.21
C GLU A 123 2.59 -19.61 4.69
N VAL A 124 1.47 -19.74 3.99
CA VAL A 124 0.16 -19.28 4.45
C VAL A 124 -0.68 -20.53 4.66
N GLU A 125 -1.29 -20.64 5.84
CA GLU A 125 -2.15 -21.77 6.14
C GLU A 125 -3.41 -21.76 5.26
N ASN A 126 -3.83 -22.95 4.82
CA ASN A 126 -5.08 -23.13 4.07
C ASN A 126 -5.16 -22.30 2.77
N TRP A 127 -4.05 -22.17 2.03
CA TRP A 127 -3.96 -21.47 0.74
C TRP A 127 -5.11 -21.79 -0.23
N ASP A 128 -5.61 -23.01 -0.23
CA ASP A 128 -6.68 -23.52 -1.10
C ASP A 128 -8.08 -22.96 -0.78
N GLN A 129 -8.26 -22.35 0.39
CA GLN A 129 -9.51 -21.73 0.83
C GLN A 129 -9.71 -20.31 0.29
N TYR A 130 -8.63 -19.65 -0.15
CA TYR A 130 -8.69 -18.27 -0.65
C TYR A 130 -9.04 -18.24 -2.14
N ASP A 131 -10.12 -17.56 -2.48
CA ASP A 131 -10.50 -17.34 -3.88
C ASP A 131 -10.04 -15.98 -4.40
N THR A 132 -9.73 -15.03 -3.50
CA THR A 132 -9.21 -13.69 -3.82
C THR A 132 -8.02 -13.35 -2.93
N VAL A 133 -6.97 -12.82 -3.55
CA VAL A 133 -5.76 -12.34 -2.85
C VAL A 133 -5.49 -10.91 -3.29
N PHE A 134 -5.44 -9.99 -2.32
CA PHE A 134 -4.92 -8.63 -2.49
C PHE A 134 -3.45 -8.62 -2.08
N ILE A 135 -2.62 -7.90 -2.84
CA ILE A 135 -1.19 -7.73 -2.54
C ILE A 135 -0.91 -6.24 -2.41
N GLY A 136 -0.53 -5.80 -1.21
CA GLY A 136 -0.15 -4.43 -0.89
C GLY A 136 1.36 -4.29 -0.72
N TYR A 137 1.94 -3.24 -1.30
CA TYR A 137 3.36 -2.92 -1.14
C TYR A 137 3.55 -1.40 -1.25
N PRO A 138 4.58 -0.84 -0.62
CA PRO A 138 4.92 0.57 -0.78
C PRO A 138 5.30 0.85 -2.24
N LYS A 139 4.82 1.96 -2.80
CA LYS A 139 5.39 2.48 -4.05
C LYS A 139 6.80 2.95 -3.73
N MET A 140 7.79 2.29 -4.31
CA MET A 140 9.14 2.86 -4.39
C MET A 140 9.14 3.74 -5.66
N GLU A 141 9.39 5.05 -5.47
CA GLU A 141 9.46 5.98 -6.59
C GLU A 141 10.66 5.61 -7.47
N TYR A 142 10.51 5.81 -8.78
CA TYR A 142 11.21 5.11 -9.88
C TYR A 142 10.71 3.67 -10.10
N SER A 143 9.76 3.51 -11.02
CA SER A 143 9.50 2.25 -11.72
C SER A 143 8.63 2.53 -12.95
N LEU A 144 9.23 2.21 -14.11
CA LEU A 144 8.70 2.13 -15.49
C LEU A 144 8.42 3.45 -16.24
#